data_AF-W1ITZ0-F1
#
_entry.id   AF-W1ITZ0-F1
#
_cell.length_a   1.000
_cell.length_b   1.000
_cell.length_c   1.000
_cell.angle_alpha   90.00
_cell.angle_beta   90.00
_cell.angle_gamma   90.00
#
_symmetry.space_group_name_H-M   'P 1'
#
loop_
_entity.id
_entity.type
_entity.pdbx_description
1 polymer ?
#
loop_
_entity_poly.entity_id
_entity_poly.type
_entity_poly.pdbx_seq_one_letter_code
_entity_poly.pdbx_strand_id
1 'polypeptide(L)'
;MKLITGMTLLTATLLSGCNASCTAGLCDKQLNNQPALTAQSKAEVRGLVQHFPLDSREPSQFPAYVALLKQQAREQGFSETTLDRAFADIHFIPRVIKADRNQPEKKLPWMIT
;
A
#
# COMPACT_ATOMS: atom_id res chain seq x y z
N MET A 1 60.91 5.20 28.02
CA MET A 1 61.17 6.66 28.07
C MET A 1 60.82 7.19 26.67
N LYS A 2 59.72 7.92 26.50
CA LYS A 2 59.67 9.41 26.41
C LYS A 2 60.44 9.93 25.18
N LEU A 3 60.01 10.85 24.31
CA LEU A 3 58.85 11.74 24.14
C LEU A 3 58.96 12.34 22.70
N ILE A 4 57.83 12.47 21.99
CA ILE A 4 57.28 13.65 21.27
C ILE A 4 58.31 14.66 20.69
N THR A 5 58.27 15.09 19.42
CA THR A 5 57.42 16.16 18.82
C THR A 5 58.19 16.62 17.56
N GLY A 6 57.66 16.98 16.40
CA GLY A 6 56.31 17.09 15.88
C GLY A 6 56.38 17.86 14.55
N MET A 7 55.28 17.84 13.78
CA MET A 7 54.86 18.99 12.99
C MET A 7 53.39 18.80 12.63
N THR A 8 52.53 19.29 13.50
CA THR A 8 51.15 19.62 13.18
C THR A 8 51.14 20.80 12.20
N LEU A 9 50.46 20.70 11.07
CA LEU A 9 49.79 21.87 10.51
C LEU A 9 48.63 21.48 9.57
N LEU A 10 47.48 22.07 9.89
CA LEU A 10 46.30 22.34 9.07
C LEU A 10 45.36 21.19 8.65
N THR A 11 44.35 21.04 9.50
CA THR A 11 42.95 20.79 9.16
C THR A 11 42.47 21.59 7.94
N ALA A 12 41.87 20.89 6.96
CA ALA A 12 40.87 21.46 6.06
C ALA A 12 39.63 20.55 6.07
N THR A 13 38.56 21.06 6.65
CA THR A 13 37.22 20.48 6.66
C THR A 13 36.66 20.44 5.23
N LEU A 14 36.47 19.24 4.66
CA LEU A 14 35.62 19.06 3.49
C LEU A 14 34.28 18.50 3.98
N LEU A 15 33.32 19.40 4.10
CA LEU A 15 31.91 19.09 4.22
C LEU A 15 31.47 18.48 2.88
N SER A 16 31.60 17.16 2.75
CA SER A 16 31.05 16.44 1.60
C SER A 16 29.54 16.37 1.78
N GLY A 17 28.85 17.41 1.30
CA GLY A 17 27.43 17.30 0.98
C GLY A 17 27.26 16.19 -0.03
N CYS A 18 26.35 15.24 0.25
CA CYS A 18 25.87 14.28 -0.74
C CYS A 18 25.05 15.05 -1.79
N ASN A 19 25.73 15.66 -2.76
CA ASN A 19 25.10 16.11 -3.99
C ASN A 19 25.01 14.86 -4.88
N ALA A 20 23.88 14.16 -4.83
CA ALA A 20 23.58 13.05 -5.73
C ALA A 20 23.41 13.61 -7.16
N SER A 21 24.53 13.82 -7.84
CA SER A 21 24.59 14.04 -9.27
C SER A 21 25.17 12.78 -9.90
N CYS A 22 24.28 12.06 -10.57
CA CYS A 22 24.50 10.79 -11.22
C CYS A 22 25.43 10.97 -12.41
N THR A 23 26.51 10.19 -12.48
CA THR A 23 27.26 9.98 -13.72
C THR A 23 27.53 8.50 -13.91
N ALA A 24 27.23 8.03 -15.12
CA ALA A 24 27.46 6.68 -15.66
C ALA A 24 26.57 5.57 -15.09
N GLY A 25 25.40 5.41 -15.72
CA GLY A 25 25.01 4.09 -16.22
C GLY A 25 24.12 3.20 -15.35
N LEU A 26 23.81 3.56 -14.11
CA LEU A 26 22.83 2.82 -13.30
C LEU A 26 22.05 3.76 -12.37
N CYS A 27 21.07 4.48 -12.91
CA CYS A 27 20.00 5.04 -12.08
C CYS A 27 18.70 5.18 -12.90
N ASP A 28 17.69 4.45 -12.42
CA ASP A 28 16.26 4.58 -12.63
C ASP A 28 15.66 4.53 -14.04
N LYS A 29 15.17 3.34 -14.39
CA LYS A 29 13.72 3.06 -14.39
C LYS A 29 13.49 1.56 -14.53
N GLN A 30 13.53 0.83 -13.42
CA GLN A 30 12.65 -0.34 -13.32
C GLN A 30 11.39 0.09 -12.60
N LEU A 31 10.58 0.90 -13.30
CA LEU A 31 9.14 0.82 -13.15
C LEU A 31 8.76 -0.60 -13.62
N ASN A 32 8.85 -1.55 -12.70
CA ASN A 32 8.41 -2.91 -12.91
C ASN A 32 6.89 -2.86 -13.00
N ASN A 33 6.39 -2.61 -14.20
CA ASN A 33 5.10 -3.14 -14.59
C ASN A 33 5.20 -4.64 -14.41
N GLN A 34 4.73 -5.18 -13.28
CA GLN A 34 4.27 -6.56 -13.22
C GLN A 34 2.91 -6.58 -13.92
N PRO A 35 2.82 -7.05 -15.19
CA PRO A 35 1.55 -7.13 -15.89
C PRO A 35 0.76 -8.39 -15.48
N ALA A 36 1.37 -9.26 -14.66
CA ALA A 36 0.81 -10.55 -14.26
C ALA A 36 -0.12 -10.46 -13.03
N LEU A 37 0.13 -9.53 -12.09
CA LEU A 37 -0.69 -9.40 -10.87
C LEU A 37 -2.05 -8.71 -11.11
N THR A 38 -2.19 -7.93 -12.17
CA THR A 38 -3.41 -7.16 -12.47
C THR A 38 -4.51 -8.00 -13.14
N ALA A 39 -4.16 -9.06 -13.85
CA ALA A 39 -5.14 -9.96 -14.48
C ALA A 39 -5.78 -10.91 -13.47
N GLN A 40 -4.99 -11.48 -12.56
CA GLN A 40 -5.46 -12.41 -11.53
C GLN A 40 -6.32 -11.69 -10.48
N SER A 41 -5.86 -10.53 -9.99
CA SER A 41 -6.62 -9.72 -9.03
C SER A 41 -7.97 -9.24 -9.57
N LYS A 42 -8.07 -8.92 -10.87
CA LYS A 42 -9.33 -8.50 -11.51
C LYS A 42 -10.34 -9.63 -11.65
N ALA A 43 -9.90 -10.85 -11.98
CA ALA A 43 -10.78 -12.01 -12.12
C ALA A 43 -11.37 -12.45 -10.77
N GLU A 44 -10.60 -12.30 -9.70
CA GLU A 44 -10.97 -12.73 -8.36
C GLU A 44 -11.87 -11.72 -7.64
N VAL A 45 -11.57 -10.41 -7.79
CA VAL A 45 -12.50 -9.35 -7.39
C VAL A 45 -13.85 -9.52 -8.10
N ARG A 46 -13.86 -10.01 -9.35
CA ARG A 46 -15.11 -10.36 -10.05
C ARG A 46 -15.86 -11.49 -9.36
N GLY A 47 -15.18 -12.50 -8.82
CA GLY A 47 -15.77 -13.60 -8.05
C GLY A 47 -16.48 -13.13 -6.78
N LEU A 48 -15.86 -12.26 -5.98
CA LEU A 48 -16.49 -11.63 -4.83
C LEU A 48 -17.70 -10.76 -5.22
N VAL A 49 -17.63 -10.05 -6.35
CA VAL A 49 -18.75 -9.24 -6.85
C VAL A 49 -19.92 -10.10 -7.34
N GLN A 50 -19.68 -11.30 -7.88
CA GLN A 50 -20.76 -12.24 -8.20
C GLN A 50 -21.48 -12.75 -6.95
N HIS A 51 -20.75 -13.07 -5.89
CA HIS A 51 -21.34 -13.55 -4.63
C HIS A 51 -22.03 -12.44 -3.83
N PHE A 52 -21.52 -11.20 -3.92
CA PHE A 52 -22.06 -10.04 -3.22
C PHE A 52 -22.27 -8.87 -4.21
N PRO A 53 -23.39 -8.89 -4.95
CA PRO A 53 -23.72 -7.84 -5.91
C PRO A 53 -23.77 -6.47 -5.24
N LEU A 54 -23.29 -5.44 -5.92
CA LEU A 54 -23.15 -4.09 -5.34
C LEU A 54 -24.48 -3.50 -4.87
N ASP A 55 -25.56 -3.80 -5.59
CA ASP A 55 -26.88 -3.23 -5.36
C ASP A 55 -27.68 -3.92 -4.23
N SER A 56 -27.21 -5.07 -3.73
CA SER A 56 -27.94 -5.91 -2.75
C SER A 56 -27.08 -6.32 -1.54
N ARG A 57 -26.09 -5.50 -1.17
CA ARG A 57 -25.22 -5.75 -0.01
C ARG A 57 -25.91 -5.37 1.30
N GLU A 58 -26.03 -6.35 2.18
CA GLU A 58 -26.58 -6.19 3.53
C GLU A 58 -25.51 -6.37 4.61
N PRO A 59 -25.58 -5.65 5.75
CA PRO A 59 -24.61 -5.80 6.84
C PRO A 59 -24.50 -7.23 7.38
N SER A 60 -25.58 -8.02 7.33
CA SER A 60 -25.61 -9.43 7.76
C SER A 60 -24.73 -10.34 6.90
N GLN A 61 -24.39 -9.93 5.68
CA GLN A 61 -23.52 -10.67 4.77
C GLN A 61 -22.04 -10.44 5.04
N PHE A 62 -21.69 -9.48 5.91
CA PHE A 62 -20.30 -9.12 6.20
C PHE A 62 -19.43 -10.30 6.68
N PRO A 63 -19.88 -11.17 7.61
CA PRO A 63 -19.06 -12.33 8.02
C PRO A 63 -18.78 -13.30 6.87
N ALA A 64 -19.78 -13.55 6.01
CA ALA A 64 -19.61 -14.40 4.84
C ALA A 64 -18.64 -13.79 3.82
N TYR A 65 -18.70 -12.47 3.63
CA TYR A 65 -17.76 -11.74 2.78
C TYR A 65 -16.32 -11.85 3.30
N VAL A 66 -16.10 -11.68 4.61
CA VAL A 66 -14.77 -11.81 5.23
C VAL A 66 -14.22 -13.23 5.08
N ALA A 67 -15.05 -14.25 5.26
CA ALA A 67 -14.64 -15.65 5.09
C ALA A 67 -14.14 -15.95 3.67
N LEU A 68 -14.91 -15.53 2.66
CA LEU A 68 -14.53 -15.68 1.25
C LEU A 68 -13.27 -14.87 0.90
N LEU A 69 -13.16 -13.64 1.42
CA LEU A 69 -11.96 -12.81 1.22
C LEU A 69 -10.70 -13.43 1.85
N LYS A 70 -10.82 -14.04 3.04
CA LYS A 70 -9.71 -14.75 3.69
C LYS A 70 -9.29 -16.00 2.89
N GLN A 71 -10.26 -16.77 2.39
CA GLN A 71 -9.97 -17.92 1.52
C GLN A 71 -9.22 -17.48 0.26
N GLN A 72 -9.72 -16.43 -0.38
CA GLN A 72 -9.11 -15.85 -1.57
C GLN A 72 -7.65 -15.43 -1.33
N ALA A 73 -7.40 -14.73 -0.22
CA ALA A 73 -6.04 -14.33 0.14
C ALA A 73 -5.12 -15.55 0.42
N ARG A 74 -5.65 -16.63 1.00
CA ARG A 74 -4.88 -17.88 1.16
C ARG A 74 -4.50 -18.47 -0.20
N GLU A 75 -5.42 -18.50 -1.16
CA GLU A 75 -5.18 -18.99 -2.52
C GLU A 75 -4.14 -18.14 -3.27
N GLN A 76 -4.05 -16.85 -2.95
CA GLN A 76 -3.01 -15.94 -3.47
C GLN A 76 -1.63 -16.12 -2.80
N GLY A 77 -1.51 -16.99 -1.80
CA GLY A 77 -0.24 -17.29 -1.13
C GLY A 77 0.13 -16.34 0.01
N PHE A 78 -0.84 -15.59 0.57
CA PHE A 78 -0.61 -14.86 1.81
C PHE A 78 -0.39 -15.83 2.99
N SER A 79 0.62 -15.56 3.83
CA SER A 79 0.92 -16.39 5.00
C SER A 79 -0.21 -16.35 6.04
N GLU A 80 -0.52 -17.47 6.70
CA GLU A 80 -1.53 -17.52 7.77
C GLU A 80 -1.29 -16.48 8.87
N THR A 81 -0.04 -16.25 9.29
CA THR A 81 0.30 -15.23 10.31
C THR A 81 -0.05 -13.81 9.90
N THR A 82 -0.12 -13.53 8.60
CA THR A 82 -0.53 -12.23 8.08
C THR A 82 -2.05 -12.15 8.00
N LEU A 83 -2.70 -13.23 7.56
CA LEU A 83 -4.16 -13.32 7.55
C LEU A 83 -4.74 -13.18 8.95
N ASP A 84 -4.20 -13.90 9.93
CA ASP A 84 -4.72 -13.88 11.30
C ASP A 84 -4.58 -12.49 11.94
N ARG A 85 -3.47 -11.79 11.70
CA ARG A 85 -3.30 -10.41 12.17
C ARG A 85 -4.24 -9.43 11.47
N ALA A 86 -4.41 -9.56 10.15
CA ALA A 86 -5.24 -8.65 9.37
C ALA A 86 -6.74 -8.79 9.68
N PHE A 87 -7.19 -10.01 9.98
CA PHE A 87 -8.59 -10.34 10.23
C PHE A 87 -8.96 -10.47 11.72
N ALA A 88 -8.05 -10.16 12.66
CA ALA A 88 -8.26 -10.37 14.10
C ALA A 88 -9.43 -9.56 14.69
N ASP A 89 -9.57 -8.28 14.32
CA ASP A 89 -10.57 -7.35 14.89
C ASP A 89 -11.44 -6.70 13.80
N ILE A 90 -11.65 -7.44 12.70
CA ILE A 90 -12.42 -6.94 11.57
C ILE A 90 -13.92 -6.92 11.89
N HIS A 91 -14.55 -5.76 11.75
CA HIS A 91 -15.98 -5.60 11.99
C HIS A 91 -16.59 -4.60 11.00
N PHE A 92 -17.90 -4.68 10.83
CA PHE A 92 -18.63 -3.77 9.96
C PHE A 92 -18.76 -2.39 10.61
N ILE A 93 -18.33 -1.34 9.91
CA ILE A 93 -18.40 0.05 10.41
C ILE A 93 -19.37 0.85 9.54
N PRO A 94 -20.64 1.02 9.97
CA PRO A 94 -21.67 1.73 9.18
C PRO A 94 -21.28 3.17 8.83
N ARG A 95 -20.52 3.83 9.72
CA ARG A 95 -20.05 5.21 9.51
C ARG A 95 -19.16 5.33 8.28
N VAL A 96 -18.29 4.36 8.02
CA VAL A 96 -17.39 4.36 6.85
C VAL A 96 -18.21 4.26 5.57
N ILE A 97 -19.23 3.39 5.54
CA ILE A 97 -20.14 3.25 4.39
C ILE A 97 -20.92 4.54 4.14
N LYS A 98 -21.45 5.16 5.21
CA LYS A 98 -22.18 6.43 5.11
C LYS A 98 -21.28 7.56 4.60
N ALA A 99 -20.04 7.64 5.09
CA ALA A 99 -19.06 8.63 4.66
C ALA A 99 -18.71 8.45 3.17
N ASP A 100 -18.44 7.21 2.72
CA ASP A 100 -18.13 6.93 1.32
C ASP A 100 -19.29 7.30 0.37
N ARG A 101 -20.54 6.98 0.74
CA ARG A 101 -21.72 7.40 -0.04
C ARG A 101 -21.91 8.91 -0.08
N ASN A 102 -21.42 9.62 0.95
CA ASN A 102 -21.58 11.05 1.10
C ASN A 102 -20.36 11.89 0.72
N GLN A 103 -19.38 11.28 0.05
CA GLN A 103 -18.19 11.96 -0.49
C GLN A 103 -18.58 13.24 -1.26
N PRO A 104 -17.96 14.39 -0.97
CA PRO A 104 -18.33 15.67 -1.56
C PRO A 104 -18.16 15.68 -3.07
N GLU A 105 -17.10 15.06 -3.62
CA GLU A 105 -16.85 14.98 -5.06
C GLU A 105 -17.96 14.27 -5.84
N LYS A 106 -18.69 13.33 -5.21
CA LYS A 106 -19.86 12.69 -5.81
C LYS A 106 -21.09 13.63 -5.84
N LYS A 107 -21.03 14.76 -5.12
CA LYS A 107 -22.13 15.66 -4.83
C LYS A 107 -21.92 17.12 -5.27
N LEU A 108 -20.82 17.48 -5.95
CA LEU A 108 -20.59 18.86 -6.41
C LEU A 108 -21.13 19.09 -7.84
N PRO A 109 -22.33 19.67 -8.02
CA PRO A 109 -22.66 20.44 -9.22
C PRO A 109 -22.33 21.94 -9.07
N TRP A 110 -22.07 22.43 -7.86
CA TRP A 110 -22.14 23.87 -7.55
C TRP A 110 -20.92 24.71 -7.96
N MET A 111 -20.02 24.18 -8.80
CA MET A 111 -18.82 24.91 -9.24
C MET A 111 -18.62 24.90 -10.76
N ILE A 112 -19.71 24.86 -11.55
CA ILE A 112 -19.69 25.07 -13.00
C ILE A 112 -20.97 25.83 -13.43
N THR A 113 -21.03 27.14 -13.21
CA THR A 113 -21.79 28.16 -13.99
C THR A 113 -21.47 29.53 -13.43
#